data_AF-A0A3D0V448-F1
#
_entry.id   AF-A0A3D0V448-F1
#
_cell.length_a   1.000
_cell.length_b   1.000
_cell.length_c   1.000
_cell.angle_alpha   90.00
_cell.angle_beta   90.00
_cell.angle_gamma   90.00
#
_symmetry.space_group_name_H-M   'P 1'
#
loop_
_entity.id
_entity.type
_entity.pdbx_description
1 polymer ?
#
loop_
_entity_poly.entity_id
_entity_poly.type
_entity_poly.pdbx_seq_one_letter_code
_entity_poly.pdbx_strand_id
1 'polypeptide(L)'
;TESTHEDLQQRVLGILDKHGFEYKITWEHSGYPFLTPKGDLVSSCVDAIQVVKGIETELSTSGGTSDGRFIAPMLDAQVVELGPLNATIHQVNECVSVQDLDDLTDIYYQILKNMLA
;
A
#
# COMPACT_ATOMS: atom_id res chain seq x y z
N THR A 1 -8.66 -2.89 -12.15
CA THR A 1 -8.65 -1.49 -11.69
C THR A 1 -9.84 -0.80 -12.32
N GLU A 2 -10.49 0.12 -11.60
CA GLU A 2 -11.71 0.79 -12.10
C GLU A 2 -11.41 1.90 -13.13
N SER A 3 -10.14 2.23 -13.36
CA SER A 3 -9.67 3.13 -14.41
C SER A 3 -8.26 2.77 -14.85
N THR A 4 -7.88 3.18 -16.06
CA THR A 4 -6.51 3.08 -16.58
C THR A 4 -5.85 4.46 -16.67
N HIS A 5 -4.52 4.47 -16.81
CA HIS A 5 -3.75 5.69 -17.04
C HIS A 5 -4.24 6.41 -18.31
N GLU A 6 -4.47 5.65 -19.37
CA GLU A 6 -4.92 6.11 -20.68
C GLU A 6 -6.32 6.74 -20.57
N ASP A 7 -7.26 6.08 -19.88
CA ASP A 7 -8.62 6.60 -19.69
C ASP A 7 -8.61 7.95 -18.94
N LEU A 8 -7.77 8.08 -17.92
CA LEU A 8 -7.64 9.32 -17.15
C LEU A 8 -7.04 10.45 -18.00
N GLN A 9 -6.01 10.16 -18.79
CA GLN A 9 -5.45 11.14 -19.73
C GLN A 9 -6.51 11.61 -20.73
N GLN A 10 -7.23 10.68 -21.36
CA GLN A 10 -8.27 11.02 -22.34
C GLN A 10 -9.38 11.87 -21.72
N ARG A 11 -9.78 11.58 -20.48
CA ARG A 11 -10.77 12.40 -19.76
C ARG A 11 -10.28 13.83 -19.51
N VAL A 12 -9.00 14.01 -19.16
CA VAL A 12 -8.43 15.36 -18.96
C VAL A 12 -8.38 16.12 -20.29
N LEU A 13 -7.88 15.49 -21.35
CA LEU A 13 -7.84 16.11 -22.68
C LEU A 13 -9.25 16.51 -23.14
N GLY A 14 -10.23 15.62 -23.00
CA GLY A 14 -11.62 15.91 -23.36
C GLY A 14 -12.24 17.08 -22.59
N ILE A 15 -11.85 17.32 -21.33
CA ILE A 15 -12.28 18.49 -20.57
C ILE A 15 -11.64 19.76 -21.15
N LEU A 16 -10.34 19.75 -21.40
CA LEU A 16 -9.62 20.93 -21.90
C LEU A 16 -10.10 21.32 -23.30
N ASP A 17 -10.26 20.33 -24.19
CA ASP A 17 -10.73 20.52 -25.55
C ASP A 17 -12.16 21.08 -25.57
N LYS A 18 -13.04 20.57 -24.70
CA LYS A 18 -14.42 21.08 -24.56
C LYS A 18 -14.46 22.56 -24.21
N HIS A 19 -13.46 23.07 -23.49
CA HIS A 19 -13.39 24.47 -23.08
C HIS A 19 -12.50 25.34 -24.00
N GLY A 20 -11.93 24.76 -25.06
CA GLY A 20 -11.18 25.50 -26.08
C GLY A 20 -9.84 26.06 -25.59
N PHE A 21 -9.19 25.42 -24.61
CA PHE A 21 -7.87 25.84 -24.15
C PHE A 21 -6.79 25.46 -25.17
N GLU A 22 -5.79 26.32 -25.34
CA GLU A 22 -4.51 25.94 -25.96
C GLU A 22 -3.54 25.47 -24.86
N TYR A 23 -3.01 24.25 -24.99
CA TYR A 23 -2.17 23.68 -23.95
C TYR A 23 -1.11 22.72 -24.51
N LYS A 24 -0.09 22.47 -23.70
CA LYS A 24 0.87 21.38 -23.87
C LYS A 24 0.98 20.64 -22.55
N ILE A 25 0.80 19.34 -22.57
CA ILE A 25 0.93 18.48 -21.39
C ILE A 25 2.02 17.44 -21.64
N THR A 26 2.83 17.21 -20.62
CA THR A 26 3.75 16.07 -20.54
C THR A 26 3.32 15.22 -19.37
N TRP A 27 3.12 13.93 -19.62
CA TRP A 27 2.67 12.98 -18.62
C TRP A 27 3.85 12.15 -18.14
N GLU A 28 3.96 11.99 -16.83
CA GLU A 28 4.89 11.06 -16.20
C GLU A 28 4.09 10.05 -15.39
N HIS A 29 4.41 8.76 -15.55
CA HIS A 29 3.74 7.68 -14.84
C HIS A 29 4.71 7.03 -13.86
N SER A 30 4.54 7.33 -12.58
CA SER A 30 5.48 6.91 -11.51
C SER A 30 5.28 5.47 -11.02
N GLY A 31 4.20 4.80 -11.45
CA GLY A 31 3.94 3.41 -11.11
C GLY A 31 2.49 2.99 -11.33
N TYR A 32 2.32 1.72 -11.68
CA TYR A 32 1.01 1.09 -11.83
C TYR A 32 0.44 0.68 -10.46
N PRO A 33 -0.89 0.67 -10.30
CA PRO A 33 -1.52 0.08 -9.14
C PRO A 33 -1.24 -1.43 -9.08
N PHE A 34 -1.07 -1.97 -7.88
CA PHE A 34 -1.04 -3.42 -7.64
C PHE A 34 -2.06 -3.77 -6.56
N LEU A 35 -2.49 -5.03 -6.55
CA LEU A 35 -3.38 -5.56 -5.54
C LEU A 35 -2.95 -7.00 -5.25
N THR A 36 -2.65 -7.28 -3.99
CA THR A 36 -2.44 -8.65 -3.54
C THR A 36 -3.79 -9.23 -3.13
N PRO A 37 -4.28 -10.28 -3.81
CA PRO A 37 -5.49 -10.97 -3.38
C PRO A 37 -5.31 -11.56 -1.97
N LYS A 38 -6.42 -11.87 -1.29
CA LYS A 38 -6.35 -12.64 -0.05
C LYS A 38 -5.65 -13.98 -0.34
N GLY A 39 -4.60 -14.25 0.41
CA GLY A 39 -3.74 -15.44 0.29
C GLY A 39 -2.96 -15.64 1.59
N ASP A 40 -2.05 -16.61 1.58
CA ASP A 40 -1.33 -17.06 2.79
C ASP A 40 -0.62 -15.93 3.54
N LEU A 41 -0.03 -14.96 2.83
CA LEU A 41 0.65 -13.84 3.47
C LEU A 41 -0.35 -12.90 4.17
N VAL A 42 -1.47 -12.59 3.52
CA VAL A 42 -2.52 -11.73 4.10
C VAL A 42 -3.09 -12.39 5.35
N SER A 43 -3.46 -13.67 5.28
CA SER A 43 -3.98 -14.42 6.43
C SER A 43 -2.97 -14.48 7.57
N SER A 44 -1.69 -14.75 7.25
CA SER A 44 -0.62 -14.80 8.26
C SER A 44 -0.43 -13.47 8.99
N CYS A 45 -0.53 -12.34 8.28
CA CYS A 45 -0.48 -11.01 8.90
C CYS A 45 -1.68 -10.75 9.83
N VAL A 46 -2.90 -11.07 9.36
CA VAL A 46 -4.13 -10.91 10.16
C VAL A 46 -4.05 -11.73 11.45
N ASP A 47 -3.66 -13.00 11.33
CA ASP A 47 -3.57 -13.92 12.47
C ASP A 47 -2.46 -13.49 13.44
N ALA A 48 -1.30 -13.06 12.94
CA ALA A 48 -0.21 -12.60 13.79
C ALA A 48 -0.58 -11.36 14.60
N ILE A 49 -1.26 -10.39 13.99
CA ILE A 49 -1.75 -9.20 14.72
C ILE A 49 -2.78 -9.60 15.77
N GLN A 50 -3.71 -10.49 15.45
CA GLN A 50 -4.70 -10.98 16.40
C GLN A 50 -4.05 -11.71 17.58
N VAL A 51 -3.00 -12.51 17.34
CA VAL A 51 -2.28 -13.24 18.39
C VAL A 51 -1.50 -12.30 19.31
N VAL A 52 -0.77 -11.33 18.75
CA VAL A 52 0.11 -10.46 19.54
C VAL A 52 -0.67 -9.33 20.22
N LYS A 53 -1.63 -8.72 19.52
CA LYS A 53 -2.33 -7.51 20.00
C LYS A 53 -3.80 -7.74 20.35
N GLY A 54 -4.41 -8.85 19.94
CA GLY A 54 -5.84 -9.07 20.14
C GLY A 54 -6.74 -8.20 19.26
N ILE A 55 -6.20 -7.59 18.21
CA ILE A 55 -6.88 -6.59 17.38
C ILE A 55 -7.37 -7.25 16.08
N GLU A 56 -8.65 -7.01 15.74
CA GLU A 56 -9.19 -7.32 14.42
C GLU A 56 -8.70 -6.27 13.39
N THR A 57 -8.15 -6.74 12.28
CA THR A 57 -7.47 -5.89 11.29
C THR A 57 -8.35 -5.57 10.10
N GLU A 58 -8.20 -4.36 9.56
CA GLU A 58 -8.83 -3.94 8.32
C GLU A 58 -7.83 -4.04 7.16
N LEU A 59 -8.23 -4.68 6.06
CA LEU A 59 -7.44 -4.67 4.83
C LEU A 59 -7.73 -3.41 4.04
N SER A 60 -6.69 -2.61 3.81
CA SER A 60 -6.82 -1.32 3.14
C SER A 60 -5.87 -1.20 1.94
N THR A 61 -6.36 -0.52 0.90
CA THR A 61 -5.56 -0.02 -0.23
C THR A 61 -5.47 1.51 -0.23
N SER A 62 -5.89 2.13 0.87
CA SER A 62 -5.84 3.59 1.03
C SER A 62 -4.43 4.07 1.39
N GLY A 63 -4.21 5.38 1.27
CA GLY A 63 -2.93 6.01 1.58
C GLY A 63 -2.09 6.28 0.32
N GLY A 64 -0.76 6.22 0.51
CA GLY A 64 0.23 6.50 -0.54
C GLY A 64 0.58 5.29 -1.39
N THR A 65 1.78 5.30 -1.96
CA THR A 65 2.34 4.16 -2.70
C THR A 65 3.64 3.71 -2.03
N SER A 66 4.03 2.47 -2.26
CA SER A 66 5.31 1.91 -1.82
C SER A 66 6.02 1.22 -2.99
N ASP A 67 7.23 0.73 -2.73
CA ASP A 67 7.98 -0.07 -3.69
C ASP A 67 7.40 -1.47 -3.92
N GLY A 68 6.34 -1.83 -3.19
CA GLY A 68 5.52 -3.00 -3.48
C GLY A 68 5.02 -3.04 -4.93
N ARG A 69 4.80 -1.86 -5.55
CA ARG A 69 4.41 -1.73 -6.96
C ARG A 69 5.45 -2.26 -7.95
N PHE A 70 6.71 -2.37 -7.55
CA PHE A 70 7.76 -3.00 -8.35
C PHE A 70 7.91 -4.49 -8.03
N ILE A 71 7.85 -4.84 -6.73
CA ILE A 71 8.06 -6.21 -6.25
C ILE A 71 6.96 -7.15 -6.76
N ALA A 72 5.69 -6.76 -6.61
CA ALA A 72 4.54 -7.59 -6.96
C ALA A 72 4.58 -8.08 -8.42
N PRO A 73 4.71 -7.20 -9.45
CA PRO A 73 4.73 -7.65 -10.83
C PRO A 73 6.05 -8.32 -11.26
N MET A 74 7.20 -7.93 -10.67
CA MET A 74 8.49 -8.49 -11.08
C MET A 74 8.71 -9.93 -10.59
N LEU A 75 8.21 -10.26 -9.41
CA LEU A 75 8.43 -11.56 -8.76
C LEU A 75 7.19 -12.45 -8.73
N ASP A 76 6.05 -11.97 -9.24
CA ASP A 76 4.74 -12.62 -9.08
C ASP A 76 4.46 -12.98 -7.60
N ALA A 77 4.78 -12.03 -6.71
CA ALA A 77 4.78 -12.24 -5.26
C ALA A 77 3.56 -11.63 -4.58
N GLN A 78 3.08 -12.26 -3.51
CA GLN A 78 2.16 -11.61 -2.58
C GLN A 78 2.90 -10.48 -1.84
N VAL A 79 2.35 -9.28 -1.86
CA VAL A 79 2.93 -8.11 -1.18
C VAL A 79 1.91 -7.49 -0.23
N VAL A 80 2.29 -7.36 1.03
CA VAL A 80 1.49 -6.72 2.09
C VAL A 80 2.36 -5.68 2.79
N GLU A 81 1.79 -4.52 3.09
CA GLU A 81 2.43 -3.50 3.88
C GLU A 81 1.89 -3.53 5.30
N LEU A 82 2.79 -3.56 6.29
CA LEU A 82 2.46 -3.63 7.70
C LEU A 82 3.53 -2.87 8.48
N GLY A 83 3.14 -1.94 9.33
CA GLY A 83 4.04 -1.07 10.07
C GLY A 83 3.33 -0.28 11.18
N PRO A 84 4.07 0.60 11.88
CA PRO A 84 3.52 1.39 12.98
C PRO A 84 2.60 2.51 12.47
N LEU A 85 1.98 3.25 13.41
CA LEU A 85 1.11 4.37 13.10
C LEU A 85 1.81 5.42 12.24
N ASN A 86 1.21 5.76 11.10
CA ASN A 86 1.76 6.72 10.14
C ASN A 86 1.32 8.18 10.39
N ALA A 87 0.69 8.50 11.53
CA ALA A 87 0.05 9.79 11.77
C ALA A 87 1.00 10.99 11.73
N THR A 88 2.29 10.78 12.01
CA THR A 88 3.31 11.85 12.08
C THR A 88 4.34 11.78 10.94
N ILE A 89 4.18 10.89 9.96
CA ILE A 89 5.15 10.81 8.85
C ILE A 89 5.19 12.13 8.08
N HIS A 90 6.37 12.53 7.64
CA HIS A 90 6.61 13.78 6.88
C HIS A 90 6.20 15.06 7.64
N GLN A 91 6.17 15.03 8.97
CA GLN A 91 5.87 16.18 9.83
C GLN A 91 7.04 16.49 10.77
N VAL A 92 7.07 17.71 11.30
CA VAL A 92 8.01 18.06 12.38
C VAL A 92 7.67 17.25 13.63
N ASN A 93 8.70 16.84 14.38
CA ASN A 93 8.56 15.97 15.55
C ASN A 93 7.92 14.61 15.26
N GLU A 94 8.25 14.02 14.11
CA GLU A 94 7.91 12.63 13.79
C GLU A 94 8.35 11.69 14.93
N CYS A 95 7.44 10.82 15.37
CA CYS A 95 7.67 9.94 16.51
C CYS A 95 6.90 8.63 16.36
N VAL A 96 7.31 7.61 17.12
CA VAL A 96 6.63 6.32 17.21
C VAL A 96 6.61 5.87 18.67
N SER A 97 5.58 5.13 19.06
CA SER A 97 5.52 4.47 20.37
C SER A 97 6.60 3.39 20.44
N VAL A 98 7.40 3.39 21.51
CA VAL A 98 8.41 2.34 21.72
C VAL A 98 7.75 0.97 21.89
N GLN A 99 6.63 0.90 22.61
CA GLN A 99 5.88 -0.34 22.77
C GLN A 99 5.36 -0.87 21.42
N ASP A 100 4.95 0.01 20.50
CA ASP A 100 4.48 -0.43 19.19
C ASP A 100 5.63 -1.04 18.37
N LEU A 101 6.89 -0.63 18.59
CA LEU A 101 8.05 -1.25 17.95
C LEU A 101 8.34 -2.65 18.51
N ASP A 102 8.22 -2.82 19.82
CA ASP A 102 8.37 -4.14 20.47
C ASP A 102 7.27 -5.10 19.97
N ASP A 103 6.03 -4.64 19.99
CA ASP A 103 4.89 -5.42 19.50
C ASP A 103 5.02 -5.76 18.00
N LEU A 104 5.49 -4.80 17.19
CA LEU A 104 5.70 -5.00 15.75
C LEU A 104 6.78 -6.07 15.49
N THR A 105 7.80 -6.14 16.34
CA THR A 105 8.83 -7.19 16.28
C THR A 105 8.21 -8.57 16.51
N ASP A 106 7.36 -8.70 17.52
CA ASP A 106 6.65 -9.96 17.82
C ASP A 106 5.68 -10.33 16.70
N ILE A 107 4.99 -9.36 16.09
CA ILE A 107 4.11 -9.57 14.93
C ILE A 107 4.91 -10.12 13.75
N TYR A 108 6.03 -9.49 13.37
CA TYR A 108 6.85 -9.96 12.26
C TYR A 108 7.40 -11.37 12.53
N TYR A 109 7.84 -11.64 13.76
CA TYR A 109 8.28 -12.97 14.15
C TYR A 109 7.17 -14.02 14.01
N GLN A 110 5.94 -13.69 14.44
CA GLN A 110 4.81 -14.59 14.32
C GLN A 110 4.38 -14.81 12.86
N ILE A 111 4.48 -13.80 11.98
CA ILE A 111 4.26 -13.96 10.53
C ILE A 111 5.26 -14.97 9.95
N LEU A 112 6.55 -14.84 10.28
CA LEU A 112 7.58 -15.76 9.82
C LEU A 112 7.30 -17.20 10.27
N LYS A 113 6.84 -17.39 11.51
CA LYS A 113 6.41 -18.71 12.00
C LYS A 113 5.22 -19.24 11.22
N ASN A 114 4.20 -18.44 10.97
CA ASN A 114 3.01 -18.87 10.24
C ASN A 114 3.34 -19.28 8.79
N MET A 115 4.32 -18.61 8.17
CA MET A 115 4.68 -18.82 6.77
C MET A 115 5.71 -19.93 6.52
N LEU A 116 6.59 -20.22 7.50
CA LEU A 116 7.78 -21.05 7.29
C LEU A 116 7.87 -22.30 8.19
N ALA A 117 7.05 -22.40 9.23
CA ALA A 117 7.08 -23.52 10.18
C ALA A 117 6.17 -24.68 9.76
#